data_AF-X1HFD1-F1
#
_entry.id   AF-X1HFD1-F1
#
_cell.length_a   1.000
_cell.length_b   1.000
_cell.length_c   1.000
_cell.angle_alpha   90.00
_cell.angle_beta   90.00
_cell.angle_gamma   90.00
#
_symmetry.space_group_name_H-M   'P 1'
#
loop_
_entity.id
_entity.type
_entity.pdbx_description
1 polymer ?
#
loop_
_entity_poly.entity_id
_entity_poly.type
_entity_poly.pdbx_seq_one_letter_code
_entity_poly.pdbx_strand_id
1 'polypeptide(L)'
;MNISELENKSRDELIELAKEMGISSYANLKKQDIIMRLLQANAEQQGYLFCSGILETMSDGYGFLRQDSMLPSSTDVYVSQSQIRRFGLR
;
A
#
# COMPACT_ATOMS: atom_id res chain seq x y z
N MET A 1 9.73 8.43 3.15
CA MET A 1 9.60 7.14 3.86
C MET A 1 9.63 6.01 2.83
N ASN A 2 10.56 5.07 2.95
CA ASN A 2 10.73 3.96 2.00
C ASN A 2 10.41 2.60 2.68
N ILE A 3 9.72 1.70 1.98
CA ILE A 3 9.37 0.37 2.50
C ILE A 3 10.60 -0.43 2.94
N SER A 4 11.69 -0.40 2.17
CA SER A 4 12.92 -1.14 2.51
C SER A 4 13.60 -0.59 3.77
N GLU A 5 13.50 0.71 4.03
CA GLU A 5 14.00 1.29 5.29
C GLU A 5 13.18 0.84 6.49
N LEU A 6 11.84 0.79 6.33
CA LEU A 6 10.93 0.35 7.39
C LEU A 6 11.06 -1.15 7.69
N GLU A 7 11.28 -1.98 6.67
CA GLU A 7 11.50 -3.42 6.84
C GLU A 7 12.76 -3.74 7.65
N ASN A 8 13.78 -2.89 7.58
CA ASN A 8 15.02 -3.04 8.35
C ASN A 8 14.91 -2.56 9.81
N LYS A 9 13.86 -1.82 10.18
CA LYS A 9 13.63 -1.37 11.57
C LYS A 9 13.09 -2.49 12.44
N SER A 10 13.40 -2.43 13.73
CA SER A 10 12.76 -3.26 14.75
C SER A 10 11.29 -2.90 14.90
N ARG A 11 10.50 -3.80 15.52
CA ARG A 11 9.09 -3.53 15.81
C ARG A 11 8.92 -2.30 16.70
N ASP A 12 9.79 -2.14 17.70
CA ASP A 12 9.69 -1.04 18.66
C ASP A 12 9.99 0.31 18.00
N GLU A 13 11.00 0.38 17.13
CA GLU A 13 11.26 1.59 16.33
C GLU A 13 10.10 1.97 15.42
N LEU A 14 9.40 0.98 14.83
CA LEU A 14 8.21 1.24 14.00
C LEU A 14 7.03 1.73 14.84
N ILE A 15 6.89 1.27 16.08
CA ILE A 15 5.86 1.76 17.01
C ILE A 15 6.15 3.20 17.43
N GLU A 16 7.40 3.55 17.71
CA GLU A 16 7.78 4.94 18.02
C GLU A 16 7.50 5.88 16.85
N LEU A 17 7.87 5.50 15.62
CA LEU A 17 7.51 6.26 14.43
C LEU A 17 5.99 6.41 14.27
N ALA A 18 5.22 5.35 14.57
CA ALA A 18 3.76 5.41 14.46
C ALA A 18 3.15 6.38 15.48
N LYS A 19 3.71 6.46 16.70
CA LYS A 19 3.34 7.45 17.71
C LYS A 19 3.63 8.88 17.24
N GLU A 20 4.82 9.12 16.70
CA GLU A 20 5.24 10.43 16.19
C GLU A 20 4.31 10.93 15.06
N MET A 21 3.80 10.01 14.24
CA MET A 21 2.85 10.31 13.17
C MET A 21 1.39 10.38 13.64
N GLY A 22 1.11 10.20 14.93
CA GLY A 22 -0.24 10.23 15.49
C GLY A 22 -1.12 9.05 15.09
N ILE A 23 -0.53 7.94 14.62
CA ILE A 23 -1.27 6.71 14.27
C ILE A 23 -1.66 6.02 15.57
N SER A 24 -2.93 5.64 15.76
CA SER A 24 -3.37 4.87 16.94
C SER A 24 -3.55 3.37 16.62
N SER A 25 -3.56 2.52 17.66
CA SER A 25 -3.88 1.08 17.58
C SER A 25 -2.87 0.18 16.86
N TYR A 26 -1.60 0.22 17.24
CA TYR A 26 -0.52 -0.66 16.75
C TYR A 26 -0.17 -1.85 17.66
N ALA A 27 -0.65 -1.88 18.91
CA ALA A 27 -0.18 -2.80 19.95
C ALA A 27 -0.26 -4.30 19.53
N ASN A 28 -1.33 -4.68 18.86
CA ASN A 28 -1.60 -6.06 18.43
C ASN A 28 -1.35 -6.32 16.94
N LEU A 29 -0.88 -5.33 16.19
CA LEU A 29 -0.64 -5.45 14.75
C LEU A 29 0.65 -6.21 14.47
N LYS A 30 0.77 -6.96 13.35
CA LYS A 30 2.07 -7.54 12.98
C LYS A 30 3.01 -6.45 12.49
N LYS A 31 4.32 -6.74 12.44
CA LYS A 31 5.34 -5.78 11.95
C LYS A 31 4.95 -5.22 10.56
N GLN A 32 4.54 -6.11 9.65
CA GLN A 32 4.11 -5.72 8.30
C GLN A 32 2.92 -4.76 8.31
N ASP A 33 1.92 -5.01 9.17
CA ASP A 33 0.74 -4.14 9.28
C ASP A 33 1.12 -2.73 9.79
N ILE A 34 2.08 -2.64 10.72
CA ILE A 34 2.60 -1.35 11.22
C ILE A 34 3.31 -0.60 10.08
N ILE A 35 4.14 -1.30 9.29
CA ILE A 35 4.81 -0.72 8.12
C ILE A 35 3.78 -0.17 7.14
N MET A 36 2.73 -0.93 6.84
CA MET A 36 1.66 -0.50 5.92
C MET A 36 0.93 0.74 6.44
N ARG A 37 0.62 0.80 7.74
CA ARG A 37 0.01 1.99 8.37
C ARG A 37 0.90 3.23 8.29
N LEU A 38 2.21 3.07 8.50
CA LEU A 38 3.19 4.16 8.37
C LEU A 38 3.25 4.68 6.93
N LEU A 39 3.32 3.78 5.96
CA LEU A 39 3.33 4.15 4.54
C LEU A 39 2.04 4.87 4.12
N GLN A 40 0.89 4.37 4.58
CA GLN A 40 -0.41 5.00 4.37
C GLN A 40 -0.44 6.41 4.95
N ALA A 41 -0.13 6.58 6.23
CA ALA A 41 -0.14 7.89 6.89
C ALA A 41 0.84 8.88 6.22
N ASN A 42 2.01 8.40 5.79
CA ASN A 42 2.98 9.24 5.08
C ASN A 42 2.44 9.67 3.70
N ALA A 43 1.78 8.78 2.96
CA ALA A 43 1.17 9.12 1.68
C ALA A 43 0.03 10.15 1.83
N GLU A 44 -0.85 9.94 2.82
CA GLU A 44 -1.98 10.82 3.12
C GLU A 44 -1.52 12.21 3.56
N GLN A 45 -0.47 12.32 4.39
CA GLN A 45 0.12 13.62 4.77
C GLN A 45 0.69 14.39 3.57
N GLN A 46 1.10 13.70 2.51
CA GLN A 46 1.57 14.30 1.26
C GLN A 46 0.42 14.62 0.30
N GLY A 47 -0.83 14.36 0.68
CA GLY A 47 -2.02 14.57 -0.16
C GLY A 47 -2.24 13.48 -1.21
N TYR A 48 -1.54 12.35 -1.12
CA TYR A 48 -1.75 11.21 -2.00
C TYR A 48 -2.83 10.27 -1.45
N LEU A 49 -3.53 9.60 -2.36
CA LEU A 49 -4.42 8.50 -2.00
C LEU A 49 -3.61 7.23 -1.79
N PHE A 50 -3.81 6.55 -0.67
CA PHE A 50 -3.31 5.19 -0.47
C PHE A 50 -4.42 4.20 -0.76
N CYS A 51 -4.17 3.25 -1.67
CA CYS A 51 -5.19 2.34 -2.17
C CYS A 51 -4.67 0.92 -2.28
N SER A 52 -5.55 -0.05 -2.05
CA SER A 52 -5.35 -1.46 -2.34
C SER A 52 -6.53 -1.98 -3.15
N GLY A 53 -6.30 -3.03 -3.93
CA GLY A 53 -7.35 -3.66 -4.72
C GLY A 53 -6.87 -4.96 -5.33
N ILE A 54 -7.77 -5.64 -6.02
CA ILE A 54 -7.46 -6.85 -6.75
C ILE A 54 -7.08 -6.46 -8.18
N LEU A 55 -5.92 -6.92 -8.62
CA LEU A 55 -5.44 -6.63 -9.97
C LEU A 55 -6.23 -7.45 -11.00
N GLU A 56 -6.95 -6.76 -11.89
CA GLU A 56 -7.51 -7.35 -13.10
C GLU A 56 -6.67 -6.95 -14.30
N THR A 57 -6.12 -7.94 -15.00
CA THR A 57 -5.29 -7.73 -16.20
C THR A 57 -6.13 -7.83 -17.47
N MET A 58 -5.93 -6.89 -18.39
CA MET A 58 -6.62 -6.82 -19.68
C MET A 58 -5.85 -7.58 -20.77
N SER A 59 -6.50 -7.85 -21.91
CA SER A 59 -5.90 -8.53 -23.06
C SER A 59 -4.60 -7.89 -23.54
N ASP A 60 -4.52 -6.56 -23.46
CA ASP A 60 -3.37 -5.78 -23.94
C ASP A 60 -2.25 -5.69 -22.88
N GLY A 61 -2.46 -6.31 -21.71
CA GLY A 61 -1.47 -6.52 -20.66
C GLY A 61 -1.27 -5.37 -19.67
N TYR A 62 -2.02 -4.27 -19.79
CA TYR A 62 -2.23 -3.36 -18.66
C TYR A 62 -3.33 -3.91 -17.73
N GLY A 63 -3.57 -3.27 -16.60
CA GLY A 63 -4.63 -3.69 -15.69
C GLY A 63 -5.16 -2.58 -14.81
N PHE A 64 -6.11 -2.93 -13.96
CA PHE A 64 -6.69 -2.05 -12.95
C PHE A 64 -6.71 -2.74 -11.59
N LEU A 65 -6.39 -2.00 -10.53
CA LEU A 65 -6.73 -2.42 -9.17
C LEU A 65 -8.19 -2.08 -8.93
N ARG A 66 -9.03 -3.11 -8.81
CA ARG A 66 -10.45 -3.00 -8.50
C ARG A 66 -10.71 -3.18 -7.02
N GLN A 67 -11.83 -2.61 -6.57
CA GLN A 67 -12.37 -2.89 -5.25
C GLN A 67 -12.95 -4.32 -5.19
N ASP A 68 -13.29 -4.79 -3.98
CA ASP A 68 -13.76 -6.16 -3.72
C ASP A 68 -14.98 -6.58 -4.55
N SER A 69 -15.78 -5.62 -5.04
CA SER A 69 -16.92 -5.91 -5.91
C SER A 69 -16.54 -6.42 -7.30
N MET A 70 -15.28 -6.22 -7.72
CA MET A 70 -14.76 -6.55 -9.06
C MET A 70 -15.50 -5.87 -10.22
N LEU A 71 -16.39 -4.92 -9.92
CA LEU A 71 -17.10 -4.15 -10.91
C LEU A 71 -16.25 -2.93 -11.32
N PRO A 72 -16.24 -2.56 -12.62
CA PRO A 72 -15.58 -1.34 -13.06
C PRO A 72 -16.08 -0.12 -12.29
N SER A 73 -15.17 0.67 -11.76
CA SER A 73 -15.47 1.88 -11.00
C SER A 73 -14.59 3.05 -11.45
N SER A 74 -15.09 4.27 -11.30
CA SER A 74 -14.28 5.48 -11.50
C SER A 74 -13.14 5.61 -10.50
N THR A 75 -13.13 4.80 -9.43
CA THR A 75 -12.07 4.72 -8.43
C THR A 75 -11.00 3.67 -8.75
N ASP A 76 -11.13 2.95 -9.85
CA ASP A 76 -10.17 1.92 -10.25
C ASP A 76 -8.81 2.55 -10.57
N VAL A 77 -7.74 1.92 -10.09
CA VAL A 77 -6.38 2.45 -10.26
C VAL A 77 -5.70 1.74 -11.41
N TYR A 78 -5.36 2.50 -12.45
CA TYR A 78 -4.61 1.99 -13.59
C TYR A 78 -3.24 1.45 -13.18
N VAL A 79 -2.87 0.30 -13.73
CA VAL A 79 -1.55 -0.32 -13.59
C VAL A 79 -0.99 -0.60 -14.98
N SER A 80 0.18 -0.03 -15.27
CA SER A 80 0.83 -0.21 -16.57
C SER A 80 1.36 -1.63 -16.77
N GLN A 81 1.45 -2.06 -18.03
CA GLN A 81 2.06 -3.34 -18.39
C GLN A 81 3.50 -3.47 -17.86
N SER A 82 4.26 -2.36 -17.87
CA SER A 82 5.64 -2.33 -17.33
C SER A 82 5.68 -2.61 -15.83
N GLN A 83 4.75 -2.07 -15.04
CA GLN A 83 4.65 -2.35 -13.61
C GLN A 83 4.28 -3.82 -13.37
N ILE A 84 3.26 -4.33 -14.07
CA ILE A 84 2.81 -5.73 -13.96
C ILE A 84 3.98 -6.68 -14.25
N ARG A 85 4.71 -6.46 -15.34
CA ARG A 85 5.87 -7.29 -15.72
C ARG A 85 7.03 -7.16 -14.74
N ARG A 86 7.38 -5.94 -14.34
CA ARG A 86 8.52 -5.67 -13.46
C ARG A 86 8.36 -6.34 -12.09
N PHE A 87 7.15 -6.36 -11.56
CA PHE A 87 6.86 -6.91 -10.23
C PHE A 87 6.21 -8.30 -10.27
N GLY A 88 6.02 -8.88 -11.46
CA GLY A 88 5.45 -10.22 -11.63
C GLY A 88 4.03 -10.35 -11.07
N LEU A 89 3.22 -9.29 -11.14
CA LEU A 89 1.88 -9.25 -10.54
C LEU A 89 0.92 -10.20 -11.29
N ARG A 90 0.11 -10.97 -10.55
CA ARG A 90 -0.87 -11.94 -11.06
C ARG A 90 -2.05 -12.08 -10.12
#